data_AF-A0A1D6MTX2-F1
#
_entry.id   AF-A0A1D6MTX2-F1
#
_cell.length_a   1.000
_cell.length_b   1.000
_cell.length_c   1.000
_cell.angle_alpha   90.00
_cell.angle_beta   90.00
_cell.angle_gamma   90.00
#
_symmetry.space_group_name_H-M   'P 1'
#
loop_
_entity.id
_entity.type
_entity.pdbx_description
1 polymer ?
#
loop_
_entity_poly.entity_id
_entity_poly.type
_entity_poly.pdbx_seq_one_letter_code
_entity_poly.pdbx_strand_id
1 'polypeptide(L)'
;MRMLGFAPIREMLDSGVCVSLGTDGAPSNNRMSIVDEMYLASLINKGREAYISGTTNPTALPAETVLKMATINGAKAVLWDNEIGSLEVGKKVMLSVASLFMYSSQ
;
A
#
# COMPACT_ATOMS: atom_id res chain seq x y z
N MET A 1 10.55 2.88 14.54
CA MET A 1 9.60 3.93 14.10
C MET A 1 9.24 3.60 12.66
N ARG A 2 7.95 3.46 12.31
CA ARG A 2 7.53 2.90 11.01
C ARG A 2 7.75 3.83 9.81
N MET A 3 7.89 5.14 10.04
CA MET A 3 8.27 6.10 9.01
C MET A 3 9.20 7.16 9.60
N LEU A 4 10.24 7.50 8.85
CA LEU A 4 11.22 8.54 9.21
C LEU A 4 10.91 9.89 8.53
N GLY A 5 10.02 9.90 7.53
CA GLY A 5 9.65 11.06 6.74
C GLY A 5 8.51 10.75 5.77
N PHE A 6 8.24 11.69 4.86
CA PHE A 6 7.11 11.60 3.93
C PHE A 6 7.62 11.49 2.49
N ALA A 7 7.54 10.30 1.90
CA ALA A 7 7.88 10.10 0.50
C ALA A 7 6.89 10.84 -0.43
N PRO A 8 7.34 11.37 -1.59
CA PRO A 8 6.48 12.05 -2.57
C PRO A 8 5.69 11.04 -3.40
N ILE A 9 4.83 10.24 -2.74
CA ILE A 9 4.14 9.11 -3.37
C ILE A 9 3.21 9.58 -4.50
N ARG A 10 2.54 10.72 -4.31
CA ARG A 10 1.60 11.23 -5.32
C ARG A 10 2.33 11.59 -6.60
N GLU A 11 3.43 12.32 -6.47
CA GLU A 11 4.27 12.77 -7.58
C GLU A 11 4.91 11.57 -8.28
N MET A 12 5.38 10.57 -7.53
CA MET A 12 5.90 9.32 -8.09
C MET A 12 4.83 8.60 -8.93
N LEU A 13 3.62 8.43 -8.40
CA LEU A 13 2.52 7.80 -9.12
C LEU A 13 2.11 8.59 -10.38
N ASP A 14 1.99 9.91 -10.26
CA ASP A 14 1.63 10.80 -11.38
C ASP A 14 2.73 10.79 -12.48
N SER A 15 3.99 10.54 -12.11
CA SER A 15 5.11 10.35 -13.05
C SER A 15 5.24 8.92 -13.62
N GLY A 16 4.33 8.01 -13.27
CA GLY A 16 4.33 6.63 -13.75
C GLY A 16 5.34 5.71 -13.06
N VAL A 17 5.94 6.13 -11.93
CA VAL A 17 6.86 5.29 -11.15
C VAL A 17 6.08 4.15 -10.50
N CYS A 18 6.65 2.95 -10.55
CA CYS A 18 6.12 1.80 -9.84
C CYS A 18 6.36 1.95 -8.33
N VAL A 19 5.32 2.29 -7.57
CA VAL A 19 5.38 2.38 -6.11
C VAL A 19 4.77 1.12 -5.48
N SER A 20 5.53 0.46 -4.60
CA SER A 20 5.09 -0.69 -3.80
C SER A 20 5.18 -0.42 -2.29
N LEU A 21 4.61 -1.33 -1.49
CA LEU A 21 4.73 -1.31 -0.03
C LEU A 21 5.70 -2.39 0.46
N GLY A 22 6.42 -2.07 1.53
CA GLY A 22 7.26 -2.98 2.28
C GLY A 22 7.22 -2.63 3.76
N THR A 23 7.29 -3.64 4.63
CA THR A 23 7.22 -3.43 6.08
C THR A 23 8.52 -2.91 6.68
N ASP A 24 9.63 -3.03 5.95
CA ASP A 24 10.99 -2.99 6.49
C ASP A 24 11.21 -4.12 7.54
N GLY A 25 12.40 -4.17 8.15
CA GLY A 25 12.80 -5.19 9.10
C GLY A 25 12.27 -5.00 10.52
N ALA A 26 12.35 -6.06 11.33
CA ALA A 26 11.92 -6.08 12.73
C ALA A 26 12.48 -4.93 13.61
N PRO A 27 13.73 -4.44 13.44
CA PRO A 27 14.25 -3.33 14.26
C PRO A 27 13.55 -1.98 14.02
N SER A 28 12.93 -1.79 12.85
CA SER A 28 12.25 -0.56 12.44
C SER A 28 10.73 -0.72 12.39
N ASN A 29 10.22 -1.96 12.27
CA ASN A 29 8.81 -2.33 12.30
C ASN A 29 8.55 -3.67 13.03
N ASN A 30 7.88 -3.61 14.18
CA ASN A 30 7.67 -4.79 15.03
C ASN A 30 6.39 -5.60 14.71
N ARG A 31 5.65 -5.28 13.63
CA ARG A 31 4.40 -5.99 13.29
C ARG A 31 4.46 -6.82 12.02
N MET A 32 5.27 -6.43 11.03
CA MET A 32 5.34 -7.10 9.72
C MET A 32 3.95 -7.32 9.08
N SER A 33 3.01 -6.38 9.27
CA SER A 33 1.63 -6.46 8.76
C SER A 33 1.46 -5.55 7.55
N ILE A 34 1.30 -6.12 6.35
CA ILE A 34 1.06 -5.32 5.14
C ILE A 34 -0.26 -4.55 5.20
N VAL A 35 -1.26 -5.08 5.92
CA VAL A 35 -2.56 -4.41 6.11
C VAL A 35 -2.40 -3.13 6.94
N ASP A 36 -1.58 -3.17 7.98
CA ASP A 36 -1.23 -1.98 8.76
C ASP A 36 -0.47 -0.97 7.91
N GLU A 37 0.46 -1.42 7.06
CA GLU A 37 1.21 -0.54 6.17
C GLU A 37 0.34 0.11 5.11
N MET A 38 -0.66 -0.60 4.57
CA MET A 38 -1.66 0.00 3.68
C MET A 38 -2.41 1.14 4.36
N TYR A 39 -2.88 0.92 5.59
CA TYR A 39 -3.58 1.94 6.37
C TYR A 39 -2.69 3.16 6.64
N LEU A 40 -1.47 2.90 7.11
CA LEU A 40 -0.49 3.94 7.44
C LEU A 40 -0.10 4.77 6.21
N ALA A 41 0.23 4.11 5.09
CA ALA A 41 0.61 4.77 3.85
C ALA A 41 -0.51 5.69 3.31
N SER A 42 -1.77 5.23 3.39
CA SER A 42 -2.94 6.03 2.97
C SER A 42 -3.08 7.31 3.79
N LEU A 43 -3.03 7.21 5.12
CA LEU A 43 -3.25 8.36 6.00
C LEU A 43 -2.11 9.35 5.99
N ILE A 44 -0.87 8.87 6.06
CA ILE A 44 0.31 9.73 6.11
C ILE A 44 0.43 10.57 4.83
N ASN A 45 0.21 9.96 3.66
CA ASN A 45 0.28 10.71 2.41
C ASN A 45 -0.84 11.74 2.28
N LYS A 46 -2.07 11.43 2.73
CA LYS A 46 -3.14 12.45 2.78
C LYS A 46 -2.79 13.62 3.71
N GLY A 47 -2.16 13.32 4.84
CA GLY A 47 -1.64 14.34 5.77
C GLY A 47 -0.55 15.20 5.13
N ARG A 48 0.40 14.59 4.42
CA ARG A 48 1.45 15.28 3.65
C ARG A 48 0.84 16.21 2.60
N GLU A 49 -0.10 15.71 1.79
CA GLU A 49 -0.77 16.52 0.77
C GLU A 49 -1.54 17.68 1.38
N ALA A 50 -2.20 17.45 2.53
CA ALA A 50 -2.88 18.53 3.24
C ALA A 50 -1.90 19.59 3.78
N TYR A 51 -0.74 19.16 4.27
CA TYR A 51 0.33 20.05 4.72
C TYR A 51 0.89 20.91 3.58
N ILE A 52 1.11 20.32 2.40
CA ILE A 52 1.67 21.02 1.23
C ILE A 52 0.65 21.96 0.58
N SER A 53 -0.59 21.50 0.39
CA SER A 53 -1.62 22.25 -0.34
C SER A 53 -2.43 23.21 0.53
N GLY A 54 -2.34 23.10 1.85
CA GLY A 54 -3.15 23.88 2.80
C GLY A 54 -4.62 23.48 2.86
N THR A 55 -5.03 22.43 2.14
CA THR A 55 -6.41 21.90 2.12
C THR A 55 -6.42 20.38 2.21
N THR A 56 -7.47 19.82 2.80
CA THR A 56 -7.60 18.35 2.87
C THR A 56 -8.16 17.79 1.55
N ASN A 57 -7.60 16.67 1.11
CA ASN A 57 -8.14 15.89 0.00
C ASN A 57 -8.21 14.40 0.40
N PRO A 58 -9.41 13.87 0.72
CA PRO A 58 -9.55 12.47 1.13
C PRO A 58 -9.25 11.47 0.00
N THR A 59 -9.26 11.91 -1.25
CA THR A 59 -9.00 11.09 -2.45
C THR A 59 -7.56 11.19 -2.95
N ALA A 60 -6.66 11.87 -2.24
CA ALA A 60 -5.27 12.04 -2.67
C ALA A 60 -4.53 10.70 -2.88
N LEU A 61 -4.80 9.72 -2.00
CA LEU A 61 -4.31 8.34 -2.12
C LEU A 61 -5.48 7.35 -1.81
N PRO A 62 -6.25 6.93 -2.83
CA PRO A 62 -7.40 6.03 -2.66
C PRO A 62 -7.00 4.62 -2.22
N ALA A 63 -7.90 3.91 -1.53
CA ALA A 63 -7.65 2.55 -1.05
C ALA A 63 -7.29 1.56 -2.18
N GLU A 64 -7.91 1.69 -3.36
CA GLU A 64 -7.59 0.86 -4.52
C GLU A 64 -6.14 1.05 -4.99
N THR A 65 -5.63 2.28 -4.95
CA THR A 65 -4.23 2.57 -5.31
C THR A 65 -3.27 1.92 -4.32
N VAL A 66 -3.58 2.02 -3.02
CA VAL A 66 -2.79 1.38 -1.97
C VAL A 66 -2.84 -0.15 -2.07
N LEU A 67 -3.99 -0.73 -2.43
CA LEU A 67 -4.09 -2.17 -2.67
C LEU A 67 -3.25 -2.61 -3.88
N LYS A 68 -3.20 -1.81 -4.96
CA LYS A 68 -2.28 -2.05 -6.08
C LYS A 68 -0.82 -1.97 -5.64
N MET A 69 -0.46 -1.02 -4.77
CA MET A 69 0.87 -0.91 -4.17
C MET A 69 1.25 -2.17 -3.37
N ALA A 70 0.29 -2.78 -2.68
CA ALA A 70 0.49 -4.02 -1.91
C ALA A 70 0.45 -5.31 -2.76
N THR A 71 0.01 -5.25 -4.01
CA THR A 71 -0.21 -6.43 -4.87
C THR A 71 0.56 -6.32 -6.19
N ILE A 72 -0.08 -5.90 -7.27
CA ILE A 72 0.51 -5.89 -8.62
C ILE A 72 1.75 -5.00 -8.73
N ASN A 73 1.80 -3.86 -8.04
CA ASN A 73 3.01 -3.03 -8.04
C ASN A 73 4.13 -3.66 -7.21
N GLY A 74 3.79 -4.39 -6.15
CA GLY A 74 4.76 -5.21 -5.40
C GLY A 74 5.39 -6.27 -6.30
N ALA A 75 4.58 -6.97 -7.08
CA ALA A 75 5.06 -7.93 -8.08
C ALA A 75 5.94 -7.27 -9.14
N LYS A 76 5.54 -6.10 -9.67
CA LYS A 76 6.34 -5.32 -10.63
C LYS A 76 7.69 -4.89 -10.04
N ALA A 77 7.72 -4.45 -8.79
CA ALA A 77 8.94 -4.01 -8.12
C ALA A 77 9.98 -5.13 -7.99
N VAL A 78 9.54 -6.39 -7.96
CA VAL A 78 10.42 -7.58 -7.92
C VAL A 78 10.49 -8.32 -9.25
N LEU A 79 9.98 -7.73 -10.34
CA LEU A 79 9.99 -8.28 -11.71
C LEU A 79 9.22 -9.59 -11.89
N TRP A 80 8.19 -9.83 -11.06
CA TRP A 80 7.35 -11.04 -11.10
C TRP A 80 5.91 -10.75 -11.52
N ASP A 81 5.64 -9.60 -12.12
CA ASP A 81 4.28 -9.17 -12.51
C ASP A 81 3.65 -10.03 -13.61
N ASN A 82 4.46 -10.78 -14.35
CA ASN A 82 3.96 -11.82 -15.28
C ASN A 82 3.52 -13.10 -14.57
N GLU A 83 3.91 -13.31 -13.31
CA GLU A 83 3.62 -14.54 -12.57
C GLU A 83 2.61 -14.34 -11.44
N ILE A 84 2.64 -13.21 -10.74
CA ILE A 84 1.85 -12.97 -9.52
C ILE A 84 1.30 -11.53 -9.46
N GLY A 85 0.54 -11.24 -8.40
CA GLY A 85 0.08 -9.88 -8.07
C GLY A 85 -1.27 -9.48 -8.68
N SER A 86 -1.84 -10.31 -9.56
CA SER A 86 -3.22 -10.16 -10.05
C SER A 86 -3.88 -11.52 -10.33
N LEU A 87 -5.21 -11.52 -10.37
CA LEU A 87 -6.02 -12.70 -10.67
C LEU A 87 -6.35 -12.72 -12.16
N GLU A 88 -5.42 -13.24 -12.96
CA GLU A 88 -5.52 -13.34 -14.41
C GLU A 88 -5.20 -14.76 -14.87
N VAL A 89 -5.84 -15.19 -15.96
CA VAL A 89 -5.57 -16.49 -16.58
C VAL A 89 -4.09 -16.55 -16.99
N GLY A 90 -3.41 -17.63 -16.60
CA GLY A 90 -1.99 -17.86 -16.89
C GLY A 90 -1.02 -17.42 -15.76
N LYS A 91 -1.47 -16.66 -14.77
CA LYS A 91 -0.67 -16.32 -13.58
C LYS A 91 -0.81 -17.38 -12.48
N LYS A 92 0.18 -17.45 -11.59
CA LYS A 92 0.13 -18.27 -10.38
C LYS A 92 -0.94 -17.73 -9.43
N VAL A 93 -1.69 -18.63 -8.81
CA VAL A 93 -2.75 -18.27 -7.88
C VAL A 93 -2.14 -17.91 -6.52
N MET A 94 -2.08 -16.62 -6.21
CA MET A 94 -1.80 -16.10 -4.87
C MET A 94 -3.02 -15.32 -4.37
N LEU A 95 -3.62 -15.81 -3.29
CA LEU A 95 -4.88 -15.28 -2.75
C LEU A 95 -4.73 -14.98 -1.27
N SER A 96 -5.38 -13.91 -0.83
CA SER A 96 -5.62 -13.60 0.58
C SER A 96 -7.11 -13.33 0.73
N VAL A 97 -7.75 -13.98 1.69
CA VAL A 97 -9.18 -13.84 1.96
C VAL A 97 -9.35 -13.07 3.25
N ALA A 98 -10.06 -11.94 3.19
CA ALA A 98 -10.41 -11.16 4.36
C ALA A 98 -11.91 -11.30 4.64
N SER A 99 -12.26 -11.75 5.85
CA SER A 99 -13.64 -11.74 6.32
C SER A 99 -14.05 -10.30 6.62
N LEU A 100 -15.20 -9.87 6.08
CA LEU A 100 -15.83 -8.59 6.44
C LEU A 100 -16.67 -8.69 7.72
N PHE A 101 -16.94 -9.92 8.18
CA PHE A 101 -17.64 -10.16 9.44
C PHE A 101 -16.62 -10.29 10.55
N MET A 102 -16.75 -9.41 11.55
CA MET A 102 -16.04 -9.55 12.81
C MET A 102 -16.90 -10.41 13.73
N TYR A 103 -16.35 -11.52 14.22
CA TYR A 103 -17.00 -12.28 15.27
C TYR A 103 -16.87 -11.49 16.57
N SER A 104 -17.90 -10.74 16.95
CA SER A 104 -17.94 -10.13 18.28
C SER A 104 -18.40 -11.20 19.27
N SER A 105 -17.46 -11.87 19.90
CA SER A 105 -17.76 -12.59 21.14
C SER A 105 -17.98 -11.54 22.23
N GLN A 106 -19.25 -11.21 22.50
CA GLN A 106 -19.63 -10.88 23.87
C GLN A 106 -19.52 -12.14 24.73
#